data_AF-D7CJ79-F1
#
_entry.id   AF-D7CJ79-F1
#
_cell.length_a   1.000
_cell.length_b   1.000
_cell.length_c   1.000
_cell.angle_alpha   90.00
_cell.angle_beta   90.00
_cell.angle_gamma   90.00
#
_symmetry.space_group_name_H-M   'P 1'
#
loop_
_entity.id
_entity.type
_entity.pdbx_description
1 polymer ?
#
loop_
_entity_poly.entity_id
_entity_poly.type
_entity_poly.pdbx_seq_one_letter_code
_entity_poly.pdbx_strand_id
1 'polypeptide(L)'
;MKEYMNNSNDVLKDNKEWIIVFLPLVAIEIYLTFTVLVFLLGPIKWHIQNLSMFLLYIVLYHLAFISGYVVYWRTSKHEHITYSHTKNEYSPNLILIIGSYLCYIICYIISFPYTTGIVDTSLSNITQQLVIGLTNPASVYYNKAVQLSALQPNPALNAVQCIIAPMAWFSFVLPIIWWDKLKLPYRIVFSIILIFEMGKWVLIGTNKGVFDLLITLIVVFAFDAICGYIKGNNIKTWLQHKIPIVLYIALLTIFSFYFIGLNMTTRVGSVTTYLEKSIPQQQAEVEFTEANRTSGPKTNELTANQSNNAGNSELLDNARYGLLFYITHGYYGMSLAISRPLTSTFGVGNSYFLTRQVERITHVNMFGRTYMAKLEPEWSATGLWHTCYTWLACDVSFVGVVLVMFILGLFLARTWMDAIFGKNIFSIALIPVLAIMFVYMPCNNQVMANGPSFCTFWGLAMLSVVYPKYFGAGKRGVPRGESAIYTAP
;
A
#
# COMPACT_ATOMS: atom_id res chain seq x y z
N MET A 1 23.27 26.67 32.94
CA MET A 1 21.86 26.26 32.67
C MET A 1 21.12 27.25 31.77
N LYS A 2 21.10 28.57 32.05
CA LYS A 2 20.56 29.60 31.14
C LYS A 2 21.27 29.68 29.77
N GLU A 3 22.57 29.44 29.73
CA GLU A 3 23.37 29.42 28.50
C GLU A 3 23.12 28.17 27.63
N TYR A 4 22.73 27.05 28.27
CA TYR A 4 22.32 25.82 27.57
C TYR A 4 20.89 25.94 27.02
N MET A 5 20.01 26.69 27.69
CA MET A 5 18.67 27.01 27.20
C MET A 5 18.65 28.06 26.08
N ASN A 6 19.62 28.97 26.04
CA ASN A 6 19.76 29.90 24.92
C ASN A 6 20.28 29.21 23.65
N ASN A 7 21.18 28.23 23.77
CA ASN A 7 21.65 27.44 22.61
C ASN A 7 20.62 26.41 22.10
N SER A 8 19.68 25.94 22.93
CA SER A 8 18.57 25.09 22.45
C SER A 8 17.52 25.85 21.64
N ASN A 9 17.48 27.19 21.75
CA ASN A 9 16.58 28.03 20.94
C ASN A 9 17.16 28.40 19.57
N ASP A 10 18.48 28.27 19.36
CA ASP A 10 19.11 28.65 18.09
C ASP A 10 19.07 27.55 17.01
N VAL A 11 18.77 26.29 17.36
CA VAL A 11 18.55 25.22 16.37
C VAL A 11 17.09 25.15 15.91
N LEU A 12 16.15 25.71 16.67
CA LEU A 12 14.75 25.87 16.27
C LEU A 12 14.54 26.97 15.19
N LYS A 13 15.61 27.59 14.69
CA LYS A 13 15.60 28.66 13.67
C LYS A 13 15.57 28.17 12.23
N ASP A 14 15.69 26.87 11.95
CA ASP A 14 15.52 26.41 10.58
C ASP A 14 14.03 26.33 10.22
N ASN A 15 13.54 27.37 9.55
CA ASN A 15 12.17 27.58 9.04
C ASN A 15 11.59 26.45 8.15
N LYS A 16 12.22 25.27 8.07
CA LYS A 16 11.89 24.16 7.17
C LYS A 16 11.55 22.84 7.87
N GLU A 17 11.73 22.70 9.19
CA GLU A 17 11.41 21.43 9.89
C GLU A 17 9.92 21.05 9.77
N TRP A 18 9.03 22.04 9.83
CA TRP A 18 7.59 21.81 9.67
C TRP A 18 7.26 21.22 8.29
N ILE A 19 8.02 21.55 7.24
CA ILE A 19 7.81 21.00 5.90
C ILE A 19 8.03 19.49 5.93
N ILE A 20 9.10 19.04 6.59
CA ILE A 20 9.44 17.61 6.72
C ILE A 20 8.40 16.87 7.55
N VAL A 21 7.95 17.49 8.65
CA VAL A 21 6.92 16.92 9.51
C VAL A 21 5.63 16.73 8.72
N PHE A 22 5.16 17.73 8.00
CA PHE A 22 3.87 17.67 7.31
C PHE A 22 3.92 17.05 5.92
N LEU A 23 5.10 16.74 5.39
CA LEU A 23 5.26 16.13 4.06
C LEU A 23 4.36 14.91 3.79
N PRO A 24 4.30 13.87 4.65
CA PRO A 24 3.45 12.71 4.37
C PRO A 24 1.97 13.07 4.38
N LEU A 25 1.54 13.97 5.27
CA LEU A 25 0.15 14.44 5.32
C LEU A 25 -0.23 15.11 4.00
N VAL A 26 0.60 16.06 3.55
CA VAL A 26 0.37 16.81 2.30
C VAL A 26 0.39 15.86 1.10
N ALA A 27 1.35 14.94 1.02
CA ALA A 27 1.45 13.99 -0.08
C ALA A 27 0.21 13.06 -0.17
N ILE A 28 -0.26 12.55 0.98
CA ILE A 28 -1.45 11.70 1.04
C ILE A 28 -2.71 12.47 0.68
N GLU A 29 -2.89 13.68 1.23
CA GLU A 29 -4.07 14.50 0.94
C GLU A 29 -4.14 14.95 -0.52
N ILE A 30 -2.99 15.32 -1.12
CA ILE A 30 -2.90 15.61 -2.56
C ILE A 30 -3.31 14.38 -3.36
N TYR A 31 -2.79 13.20 -3.02
CA TYR A 31 -3.11 11.96 -3.72
C TYR A 31 -4.58 11.59 -3.61
N LEU A 32 -5.14 11.55 -2.39
CA LEU A 32 -6.53 11.16 -2.16
C LEU A 32 -7.49 12.16 -2.82
N THR A 33 -7.21 13.46 -2.70
CA THR A 33 -8.01 14.51 -3.36
C THR A 33 -7.92 14.37 -4.88
N PHE A 34 -6.73 14.12 -5.43
CA PHE A 34 -6.55 13.87 -6.85
C PHE A 34 -7.40 12.69 -7.32
N THR A 35 -7.42 11.57 -6.59
CA THR A 35 -8.24 10.41 -6.99
C THR A 35 -9.74 10.69 -6.96
N VAL A 36 -10.22 11.53 -6.03
CA VAL A 36 -11.62 12.00 -6.01
C VAL A 36 -11.90 12.92 -7.20
N LEU A 37 -10.99 13.83 -7.53
CA LEU A 37 -11.14 14.70 -8.71
C LEU A 37 -11.15 13.90 -10.01
N VAL A 38 -10.30 12.86 -10.13
CA VAL A 38 -10.32 11.94 -11.28
C VAL A 38 -11.63 11.14 -11.31
N PHE A 39 -12.19 10.74 -10.18
CA PHE A 39 -13.49 10.08 -10.13
C PHE A 39 -14.64 10.99 -10.59
N LEU A 40 -14.62 12.27 -10.24
CA LEU A 40 -15.67 13.22 -10.57
C LEU A 40 -15.54 13.82 -11.98
N LEU A 41 -14.32 14.14 -12.40
CA LEU A 41 -14.02 14.91 -13.61
C LEU A 41 -13.27 14.10 -14.68
N GLY A 42 -12.84 12.89 -14.35
CA GLY A 42 -12.06 12.05 -15.26
C GLY A 42 -12.84 11.57 -16.47
N PRO A 43 -12.16 10.83 -17.35
CA PRO A 43 -12.74 10.38 -18.62
C PRO A 43 -13.79 9.26 -18.44
N ILE A 44 -13.75 8.52 -17.32
CA ILE A 44 -14.76 7.52 -16.98
C ILE A 44 -15.89 8.22 -16.23
N LYS A 45 -17.06 8.42 -16.86
CA LYS A 45 -18.20 9.07 -16.18
C LYS A 45 -18.99 8.03 -15.41
N TRP A 46 -18.91 8.07 -14.09
CA TRP A 46 -19.69 7.20 -13.22
C TRP A 46 -21.08 7.78 -12.95
N HIS A 47 -22.13 6.96 -12.94
CA HIS A 47 -23.46 7.39 -12.52
C HIS A 47 -23.58 7.44 -10.99
N ILE A 48 -23.00 8.49 -10.38
CA ILE A 48 -22.83 8.56 -8.92
C ILE A 48 -24.18 8.61 -8.21
N GLN A 49 -24.48 7.58 -7.42
CA GLN A 49 -25.63 7.59 -6.53
C GLN A 49 -25.31 8.39 -5.26
N ASN A 50 -26.29 9.16 -4.77
CA ASN A 50 -26.16 9.92 -3.52
C ASN A 50 -24.95 10.86 -3.47
N LEU A 51 -24.67 11.58 -4.58
CA LEU A 51 -23.50 12.45 -4.73
C LEU A 51 -23.25 13.36 -3.52
N SER A 52 -24.29 14.01 -2.99
CA SER A 52 -24.17 14.91 -1.84
C SER A 52 -23.66 14.19 -0.58
N MET A 53 -24.18 13.00 -0.29
CA MET A 53 -23.74 12.21 0.87
C MET A 53 -22.34 11.65 0.67
N PHE A 54 -22.02 11.21 -0.55
CA PHE A 54 -20.68 10.76 -0.91
C PHE A 54 -19.64 11.87 -0.66
N LEU A 55 -19.87 13.06 -1.22
CA LEU A 55 -18.95 14.20 -1.07
C LEU A 55 -18.83 14.64 0.39
N LEU A 56 -19.96 14.70 1.11
CA LEU A 56 -19.97 15.04 2.54
C LEU A 56 -19.06 14.09 3.33
N TYR A 57 -19.21 12.78 3.14
CA TYR A 57 -18.37 11.80 3.83
C TYR A 57 -16.90 11.91 3.46
N ILE A 58 -16.57 12.04 2.17
CA ILE A 58 -15.18 12.21 1.72
C ILE A 58 -14.53 13.44 2.38
N VAL A 59 -15.22 14.59 2.38
CA VAL A 59 -14.73 15.81 3.04
C VAL A 59 -14.52 15.58 4.53
N LEU A 60 -15.49 14.96 5.22
CA LEU A 60 -15.37 14.65 6.65
C LEU A 60 -14.21 13.71 6.95
N TYR A 61 -13.95 12.70 6.11
CA TYR A 61 -12.84 11.76 6.27
C TYR A 61 -11.48 12.46 6.15
N HIS A 62 -11.30 13.31 5.16
CA HIS A 62 -10.07 14.10 4.97
C HIS A 62 -9.86 15.09 6.12
N LEU A 63 -10.90 15.84 6.50
CA LEU A 63 -10.82 16.77 7.64
C LEU A 63 -10.49 16.06 8.94
N ALA A 64 -11.09 14.88 9.18
CA ALA A 64 -10.80 14.08 10.36
C ALA A 64 -9.36 13.56 10.36
N PHE A 65 -8.88 13.05 9.22
CA PHE A 65 -7.49 12.58 9.06
C PHE A 65 -6.47 13.70 9.31
N ILE A 66 -6.65 14.86 8.68
CA ILE A 66 -5.84 16.06 8.90
C ILE A 66 -5.87 16.47 10.36
N SER A 67 -7.06 16.52 10.97
CA SER A 67 -7.23 16.91 12.37
C SER A 67 -6.49 15.96 13.29
N GLY A 68 -6.60 14.65 13.07
CA GLY A 68 -5.86 13.64 13.83
C GLY A 68 -4.35 13.84 13.72
N TYR A 69 -3.85 14.05 12.51
CA TYR A 69 -2.42 14.29 12.29
C TYR A 69 -1.93 15.54 13.06
N VAL A 70 -2.66 16.66 12.93
CA VAL A 70 -2.32 17.94 13.55
C VAL A 70 -2.42 17.87 15.08
N VAL A 71 -3.42 17.19 15.63
CA VAL A 71 -3.58 17.00 17.07
C VAL A 71 -2.36 16.29 17.64
N TYR A 72 -1.95 15.16 17.08
CA TYR A 72 -0.77 14.43 17.57
C TYR A 72 0.50 15.29 17.51
N TRP A 73 0.74 15.98 16.39
CA TRP A 73 1.89 16.89 16.26
C TRP A 73 1.89 17.95 17.35
N ARG A 74 0.76 18.63 17.59
CA ARG A 74 0.67 19.68 18.61
C ARG A 74 0.89 19.15 20.01
N THR A 75 0.39 17.96 20.34
CA THR A 75 0.54 17.37 21.68
C THR A 75 1.93 16.80 21.94
N SER A 76 2.60 16.29 20.90
CA SER A 76 3.87 15.55 21.05
C SER A 76 5.11 16.34 20.59
N LYS A 77 4.96 17.58 20.11
CA LYS A 77 6.05 18.43 19.61
C LYS A 77 7.25 18.51 20.58
N HIS A 78 6.99 18.67 21.88
CA HIS A 78 8.05 18.85 22.88
C HIS A 78 8.85 17.55 23.15
N GLU A 79 8.21 16.38 23.07
CA GLU A 79 8.89 15.10 23.31
C GLU A 79 9.90 14.77 22.19
N HIS A 80 9.56 15.07 20.94
CA HIS A 80 10.39 14.71 19.78
C HIS A 80 11.59 15.64 19.58
N ILE A 81 11.46 16.94 19.88
CA ILE A 81 12.57 17.91 19.80
C ILE A 81 13.70 17.50 20.77
N THR A 82 13.35 17.01 21.95
CA THR A 82 14.32 16.60 22.98
C THR A 82 15.13 15.36 22.56
N TYR A 83 14.53 14.44 21.80
CA TYR A 83 15.17 13.18 21.40
C TYR A 83 16.16 13.31 20.23
N SER A 84 15.94 14.32 19.35
CA SER A 84 16.78 14.65 18.18
C SER A 84 18.28 14.79 18.53
N HIS A 85 18.59 15.21 19.75
CA HIS A 85 19.96 15.49 20.19
C HIS A 85 20.79 14.24 20.58
N THR A 86 20.21 13.04 20.59
CA THR A 86 20.99 11.80 20.84
C THR A 86 21.54 11.24 19.53
N LYS A 87 22.88 11.29 19.37
CA LYS A 87 23.67 10.84 18.21
C LYS A 87 23.69 9.32 18.01
N ASN A 88 22.61 8.59 18.23
CA ASN A 88 22.57 7.18 17.84
C ASN A 88 22.34 7.11 16.32
N GLU A 89 23.39 6.81 15.57
CA GLU A 89 23.26 6.37 14.18
C GLU A 89 22.74 4.94 14.14
N TYR A 90 21.90 4.63 13.15
CA TYR A 90 21.60 3.24 12.82
C TYR A 90 22.88 2.58 12.29
N SER A 91 23.51 1.75 13.11
CA SER A 91 24.51 0.80 12.63
C SER A 91 23.78 -0.37 11.98
N PRO A 92 24.24 -0.86 10.82
CA PRO A 92 23.67 -2.05 10.21
C PRO A 92 23.76 -3.21 11.19
N ASN A 93 22.60 -3.77 11.55
CA ASN A 93 22.56 -4.99 12.33
C ASN A 93 22.55 -6.18 11.36
N LEU A 94 23.70 -6.83 11.21
CA LEU A 94 23.87 -7.93 10.27
C LEU A 94 22.94 -9.10 10.58
N ILE A 95 22.69 -9.38 11.86
CA ILE A 95 21.76 -10.44 12.29
C ILE A 95 20.35 -10.12 11.81
N LEU A 96 19.94 -8.85 11.90
CA LEU A 96 18.63 -8.41 11.44
C LEU A 96 18.49 -8.54 9.91
N ILE A 97 19.52 -8.17 9.15
CA ILE A 97 19.50 -8.30 7.67
C ILE A 97 19.41 -9.78 7.28
N ILE A 98 20.30 -10.62 7.80
CA ILE A 98 20.31 -12.05 7.49
C ILE A 98 19.01 -12.71 7.96
N GLY A 99 18.54 -12.39 9.17
CA GLY A 99 17.27 -12.88 9.70
C GLY A 99 16.08 -12.50 8.83
N SER A 100 16.04 -11.26 8.33
CA SER A 100 14.97 -10.81 7.42
C SER A 100 14.98 -11.55 6.09
N TYR A 101 16.16 -11.83 5.53
CA TYR A 101 16.28 -12.59 4.29
C TYR A 101 15.86 -14.05 4.48
N LEU A 102 16.27 -14.69 5.59
CA LEU A 102 15.83 -16.05 5.93
C LEU A 102 14.31 -16.12 6.13
N CYS A 103 13.73 -15.17 6.86
CA CYS A 103 12.28 -15.09 7.04
C CYS A 103 11.54 -14.88 5.71
N TYR A 104 12.08 -14.03 4.82
CA TYR A 104 11.53 -13.86 3.48
C TYR A 104 11.58 -15.14 2.65
N ILE A 105 12.71 -15.87 2.64
CA ILE A 105 12.85 -17.13 1.91
C ILE A 105 11.82 -18.16 2.42
N ILE A 106 11.67 -18.29 3.75
CA ILE A 106 10.68 -19.19 4.35
C ILE A 106 9.25 -18.78 3.94
N CYS A 107 8.91 -17.49 4.06
CA CYS A 107 7.64 -16.94 3.59
C CYS A 107 7.38 -17.23 2.11
N TYR A 108 8.40 -17.06 1.27
CA TYR A 108 8.31 -17.27 -0.16
C TYR A 108 8.02 -18.74 -0.47
N ILE A 109 8.80 -19.67 0.12
CA ILE A 109 8.61 -21.11 -0.07
C ILE A 109 7.21 -21.55 0.37
N ILE A 110 6.76 -21.11 1.55
CA ILE A 110 5.41 -21.43 2.06
C ILE A 110 4.34 -20.89 1.11
N SER A 111 4.45 -19.63 0.71
CA SER A 111 3.38 -18.96 -0.04
C SER A 111 3.36 -19.26 -1.53
N PHE A 112 4.48 -19.69 -2.11
CA PHE A 112 4.60 -19.87 -3.55
C PHE A 112 3.46 -20.72 -4.14
N PRO A 113 3.23 -21.99 -3.74
CA PRO A 113 2.17 -22.81 -4.34
C PRO A 113 0.77 -22.24 -4.07
N TYR A 114 0.51 -21.72 -2.87
CA TYR A 114 -0.80 -21.16 -2.50
C TYR A 114 -1.10 -19.79 -3.14
N THR A 115 -0.09 -19.13 -3.69
CA THR A 115 -0.26 -17.84 -4.37
C THR A 115 -0.30 -18.01 -5.88
N THR A 116 0.57 -18.86 -6.45
CA THR A 116 0.70 -19.08 -7.89
C THR A 116 -0.18 -20.21 -8.42
N GLY A 117 -0.59 -21.17 -7.58
CA GLY A 117 -1.25 -22.40 -8.03
C GLY A 117 -0.29 -23.46 -8.60
N ILE A 118 1.01 -23.19 -8.62
CA ILE A 118 2.04 -24.05 -9.21
C ILE A 118 2.56 -25.03 -8.16
N VAL A 119 2.36 -26.33 -8.41
CA VAL A 119 2.86 -27.43 -7.57
C VAL A 119 4.17 -27.99 -8.09
N ASP A 120 4.30 -28.17 -9.41
CA ASP A 120 5.57 -28.57 -10.01
C ASP A 120 6.53 -27.37 -10.08
N THR A 121 7.49 -27.34 -9.15
CA THR A 121 8.53 -26.31 -9.08
C THR A 121 9.76 -26.64 -9.92
N SER A 122 9.66 -27.55 -10.90
CA SER A 122 10.75 -27.80 -11.85
C SER A 122 11.13 -26.52 -12.59
N LEU A 123 12.43 -26.34 -12.86
CA LEU A 123 12.92 -25.13 -13.52
C LEU A 123 12.27 -24.93 -14.90
N SER A 124 12.05 -26.03 -15.64
CA SER A 124 11.38 -26.01 -16.95
C SER A 124 9.93 -25.54 -16.86
N ASN A 125 9.16 -26.01 -15.87
CA ASN A 125 7.78 -25.57 -15.70
C ASN A 125 7.72 -24.11 -15.25
N ILE A 126 8.55 -23.70 -14.29
CA ILE A 126 8.59 -22.30 -13.83
C ILE A 126 8.93 -21.34 -14.97
N THR A 127 9.92 -21.67 -15.81
CA THR A 127 10.29 -20.81 -16.95
C THR A 127 9.17 -20.75 -17.98
N GLN A 128 8.52 -21.87 -18.28
CA GLN A 128 7.36 -21.88 -19.19
C GLN A 128 6.21 -21.03 -18.65
N GLN A 129 5.86 -21.17 -17.37
CA GLN A 129 4.79 -20.38 -16.74
C GLN A 129 5.15 -18.89 -16.68
N LEU A 130 6.43 -18.54 -16.48
CA LEU A 130 6.90 -17.15 -16.56
C LEU A 130 6.73 -16.57 -17.97
N VAL A 131 7.08 -17.34 -19.02
CA VAL A 131 6.89 -16.92 -20.41
C VAL A 131 5.40 -16.72 -20.70
N ILE A 132 4.54 -17.64 -20.25
CA ILE A 132 3.08 -17.50 -20.39
C ILE A 132 2.60 -16.26 -19.63
N GLY A 133 3.06 -16.03 -18.39
CA GLY A 133 2.69 -14.85 -17.61
C GLY A 133 3.12 -13.52 -18.26
N LEU A 134 4.24 -13.50 -18.97
CA LEU A 134 4.74 -12.32 -19.69
C LEU A 134 4.08 -12.10 -21.07
N THR A 135 3.42 -13.10 -21.64
CA THR A 135 2.80 -13.02 -22.97
C THR A 135 1.27 -13.03 -22.92
N ASN A 136 0.70 -13.77 -21.98
CA ASN A 136 -0.74 -13.91 -21.75
C ASN A 136 -1.07 -14.01 -20.24
N PRO A 137 -0.91 -12.91 -19.47
CA PRO A 137 -1.19 -12.91 -18.04
C PRO A 137 -2.66 -13.21 -17.70
N ALA A 138 -3.61 -12.95 -18.60
CA ALA A 138 -5.02 -13.29 -18.40
C ALA A 138 -5.22 -14.80 -18.24
N SER A 139 -4.59 -15.62 -19.08
CA SER A 139 -4.69 -17.08 -18.99
C SER A 139 -4.22 -17.62 -17.64
N VAL A 140 -3.10 -17.09 -17.13
CA VAL A 140 -2.55 -17.46 -15.82
C VAL A 140 -3.49 -17.02 -14.70
N TYR A 141 -4.04 -15.81 -14.79
CA TYR A 141 -4.99 -15.27 -13.82
C TYR A 141 -6.27 -16.12 -13.69
N TYR A 142 -6.86 -16.54 -14.81
CA TYR A 142 -8.07 -17.35 -14.80
C TYR A 142 -7.80 -18.80 -14.37
N ASN A 143 -6.68 -19.39 -14.80
CA ASN A 143 -6.31 -20.75 -14.45
C ASN A 143 -5.95 -20.91 -12.97
N LYS A 144 -5.44 -19.84 -12.34
CA LYS A 144 -5.12 -19.83 -10.91
C LYS A 144 -6.31 -20.21 -10.04
N ALA A 145 -7.52 -19.73 -10.32
CA ALA A 145 -8.69 -20.02 -9.49
C ALA A 145 -8.99 -21.53 -9.47
N VAL A 146 -8.87 -22.19 -10.62
CA VAL A 146 -9.03 -23.65 -10.77
C VAL A 146 -7.93 -24.39 -10.00
N GLN A 147 -6.67 -23.98 -10.18
CA GLN A 147 -5.53 -24.61 -9.51
C GLN A 147 -5.58 -24.47 -7.99
N LEU A 148 -5.99 -23.30 -7.48
CA LEU A 148 -6.14 -23.07 -6.04
C LEU A 148 -7.28 -23.88 -5.44
N SER A 149 -8.35 -24.16 -6.19
CA SER A 149 -9.44 -25.02 -5.71
C SER A 149 -9.00 -26.46 -5.48
N ALA A 150 -7.99 -26.93 -6.22
CA ALA A 150 -7.38 -28.24 -6.04
C ALA A 150 -6.38 -28.28 -4.88
N LEU A 151 -5.86 -27.12 -4.45
CA LEU A 151 -4.92 -27.03 -3.34
C LEU A 151 -5.64 -26.88 -2.00
N GLN A 152 -5.45 -27.84 -1.10
CA GLN A 152 -5.94 -27.72 0.27
C GLN A 152 -5.07 -26.72 1.05
N PRO A 153 -5.64 -25.60 1.55
CA PRO A 153 -4.90 -24.64 2.35
C PRO A 153 -4.34 -25.31 3.60
N ASN A 154 -3.08 -25.07 3.95
CA ASN A 154 -2.50 -25.55 5.21
C ASN A 154 -2.55 -24.44 6.27
N PRO A 155 -3.44 -24.52 7.27
CA PRO A 155 -3.59 -23.50 8.30
C PRO A 155 -2.33 -23.24 9.12
N ALA A 156 -1.56 -24.29 9.43
CA ALA A 156 -0.38 -24.19 10.25
C ALA A 156 0.73 -23.42 9.52
N LEU A 157 0.96 -23.74 8.23
CA LEU A 157 1.91 -23.01 7.41
C LEU A 157 1.51 -21.55 7.21
N ASN A 158 0.21 -21.27 7.00
CA ASN A 158 -0.29 -19.90 6.92
C ASN A 158 -0.08 -19.12 8.23
N ALA A 159 -0.26 -19.77 9.39
CA ALA A 159 0.00 -19.16 10.69
C ALA A 159 1.49 -18.85 10.90
N VAL A 160 2.38 -19.78 10.54
CA VAL A 160 3.84 -19.55 10.56
C VAL A 160 4.19 -18.34 9.67
N GLN A 161 3.67 -18.30 8.45
CA GLN A 161 3.87 -17.18 7.53
C GLN A 161 3.42 -15.85 8.14
N CYS A 162 2.23 -15.82 8.75
CA CYS A 162 1.70 -14.63 9.41
C CYS A 162 2.62 -14.13 10.54
N ILE A 163 3.15 -15.04 11.37
CA ILE A 163 4.03 -14.68 12.49
C ILE A 163 5.37 -14.09 12.00
N ILE A 164 5.96 -14.67 10.95
CA ILE A 164 7.27 -14.23 10.45
C ILE A 164 7.17 -13.08 9.44
N ALA A 165 5.97 -12.75 8.95
CA ALA A 165 5.76 -11.71 7.93
C ALA A 165 6.33 -10.32 8.31
N PRO A 166 6.18 -9.81 9.55
CA PRO A 166 6.82 -8.54 9.95
C PRO A 166 8.34 -8.58 9.81
N MET A 167 8.97 -9.72 10.11
CA MET A 167 10.42 -9.88 9.99
C MET A 167 10.85 -10.01 8.52
N ALA A 168 10.10 -10.78 7.74
CA ALA A 168 10.31 -10.89 6.29
C ALA A 168 10.22 -9.52 5.60
N TRP A 169 9.32 -8.64 6.04
CA TRP A 169 9.12 -7.31 5.46
C TRP A 169 10.38 -6.42 5.52
N PHE A 170 11.23 -6.60 6.53
CA PHE A 170 12.50 -5.87 6.61
C PHE A 170 13.43 -6.13 5.43
N SER A 171 13.28 -7.24 4.70
CA SER A 171 14.08 -7.55 3.52
C SER A 171 13.89 -6.53 2.39
N PHE A 172 12.75 -5.83 2.36
CA PHE A 172 12.45 -4.79 1.36
C PHE A 172 12.83 -3.37 1.83
N VAL A 173 13.01 -3.18 3.13
CA VAL A 173 13.21 -1.85 3.73
C VAL A 173 14.66 -1.60 4.10
N LEU A 174 15.26 -2.49 4.90
CA LEU A 174 16.60 -2.26 5.48
C LEU A 174 17.71 -2.18 4.44
N PRO A 175 17.71 -3.00 3.36
CA PRO A 175 18.76 -2.91 2.36
C PRO A 175 18.83 -1.56 1.66
N ILE A 176 17.70 -0.86 1.53
CA ILE A 176 17.65 0.48 0.93
C ILE A 176 18.25 1.51 1.89
N ILE A 177 17.81 1.51 3.15
CA ILE A 177 18.30 2.42 4.20
C ILE A 177 19.80 2.24 4.42
N TRP A 178 20.28 0.99 4.51
CA TRP A 178 21.67 0.66 4.81
C TRP A 178 22.52 0.37 3.57
N TRP A 179 22.04 0.72 2.37
CA TRP A 179 22.68 0.39 1.11
C TRP A 179 24.19 0.66 1.10
N ASP A 180 24.59 1.85 1.53
CA ASP A 180 25.99 2.31 1.50
C ASP A 180 26.89 1.52 2.44
N LYS A 181 26.30 0.95 3.50
CA LYS A 181 27.00 0.17 4.52
C LYS A 181 26.96 -1.35 4.23
N LEU A 182 26.15 -1.79 3.27
CA LEU A 182 26.03 -3.20 2.90
C LEU A 182 27.19 -3.68 2.03
N LYS A 183 27.74 -4.85 2.36
CA LYS A 183 28.68 -5.58 1.49
C LYS A 183 27.95 -6.09 0.23
N LEU A 184 28.71 -6.28 -0.86
CA LEU A 184 28.18 -6.74 -2.15
C LEU A 184 27.31 -8.01 -2.07
N PRO A 185 27.63 -9.07 -1.30
CA PRO A 185 26.78 -10.26 -1.23
C PRO A 185 25.35 -9.97 -0.76
N TYR A 186 25.18 -9.08 0.21
CA TYR A 186 23.85 -8.74 0.73
C TYR A 186 23.04 -7.90 -0.26
N ARG A 187 23.71 -7.09 -1.08
CA ARG A 187 23.09 -6.35 -2.19
C ARG A 187 22.62 -7.31 -3.28
N ILE A 188 23.42 -8.32 -3.63
CA ILE A 188 23.05 -9.36 -4.60
C ILE A 188 21.82 -10.15 -4.11
N VAL A 189 21.81 -10.58 -2.84
CA VAL A 189 20.65 -11.29 -2.28
C VAL A 189 19.39 -10.41 -2.32
N PHE A 190 19.50 -9.12 -2.01
CA PHE A 190 18.37 -8.18 -2.17
C PHE A 190 17.87 -8.12 -3.61
N SER A 191 18.76 -8.01 -4.60
CA SER A 191 18.40 -8.03 -6.02
C SER A 191 17.65 -9.32 -6.41
N ILE A 192 18.11 -10.46 -5.92
CA ILE A 192 17.45 -11.76 -6.13
C ILE A 192 16.06 -11.75 -5.50
N ILE A 193 15.91 -11.25 -4.27
CA ILE A 193 14.61 -11.12 -3.59
C ILE A 193 13.62 -10.30 -4.44
N LEU A 194 14.06 -9.15 -4.99
CA LEU A 194 13.21 -8.32 -5.86
C LEU A 194 12.77 -9.05 -7.12
N ILE A 195 13.69 -9.79 -7.78
CA ILE A 195 13.39 -10.56 -8.99
C ILE A 195 12.40 -11.68 -8.69
N PHE A 196 12.59 -12.42 -7.60
CA PHE A 196 11.69 -13.50 -7.19
C PHE A 196 10.31 -12.97 -6.80
N GLU A 197 10.23 -11.87 -6.06
CA GLU A 197 8.95 -11.25 -5.71
C GLU A 197 8.21 -10.79 -6.97
N MET A 198 8.89 -10.09 -7.88
CA MET A 198 8.31 -9.68 -9.16
C MET A 198 7.86 -10.88 -10.02
N GLY A 199 8.72 -11.90 -10.14
CA GLY A 199 8.44 -13.12 -10.89
C GLY A 199 7.22 -13.87 -10.37
N LYS A 200 7.03 -13.94 -9.04
CA LYS A 200 5.82 -14.49 -8.43
C LYS A 200 4.55 -13.78 -8.90
N TRP A 201 4.56 -12.45 -9.03
CA TRP A 201 3.39 -11.69 -9.49
C TRP A 201 3.12 -11.81 -10.99
N VAL A 202 4.17 -12.02 -11.79
CA VAL A 202 4.06 -12.43 -13.20
C VAL A 202 3.41 -13.81 -13.31
N LEU A 203 3.84 -14.77 -12.49
CA LEU A 203 3.26 -16.12 -12.40
C LEU A 203 1.81 -16.15 -11.87
N ILE A 204 1.32 -15.04 -11.34
CA ILE A 204 -0.08 -14.89 -10.92
C ILE A 204 -0.90 -14.16 -11.99
N GLY A 205 -0.23 -13.47 -12.91
CA GLY A 205 -0.87 -12.62 -13.90
C GLY A 205 -1.59 -11.43 -13.26
N THR A 206 -1.07 -10.85 -12.16
CA THR A 206 -1.71 -9.69 -11.50
C THR A 206 -0.74 -8.55 -11.23
N ASN A 207 -1.20 -7.31 -11.45
CA ASN A 207 -0.39 -6.12 -11.23
C ASN A 207 -0.17 -5.76 -9.75
N LYS A 208 -1.04 -6.23 -8.84
CA LYS A 208 -1.09 -5.78 -7.44
C LYS A 208 0.30 -5.76 -6.80
N GLY A 209 0.98 -6.90 -6.75
CA GLY A 209 2.25 -6.94 -6.03
C GLY A 209 3.44 -6.32 -6.75
N VAL A 210 3.36 -6.14 -8.07
CA VAL A 210 4.34 -5.32 -8.80
C VAL A 210 4.22 -3.87 -8.32
N PHE A 211 2.99 -3.35 -8.19
CA PHE A 211 2.74 -2.03 -7.61
C PHE A 211 3.10 -1.96 -6.13
N ASP A 212 2.78 -2.96 -5.31
CA ASP A 212 3.19 -2.98 -3.90
C ASP A 212 4.71 -2.85 -3.75
N LEU A 213 5.47 -3.57 -4.59
CA LEU A 213 6.94 -3.50 -4.63
C LEU A 213 7.43 -2.11 -5.05
N LEU A 214 6.86 -1.57 -6.13
CA LEU A 214 7.20 -0.23 -6.64
C LEU A 214 6.95 0.86 -5.58
N ILE A 215 5.76 0.86 -4.96
CA ILE A 215 5.39 1.80 -3.89
C ILE A 215 6.38 1.68 -2.73
N THR A 216 6.71 0.46 -2.31
CA THR A 216 7.66 0.21 -1.22
C THR A 216 9.03 0.82 -1.54
N LEU A 217 9.58 0.55 -2.72
CA LEU A 217 10.90 1.07 -3.11
C LEU A 217 10.90 2.60 -3.18
N ILE A 218 9.89 3.22 -3.80
CA ILE A 218 9.78 4.67 -3.92
C ILE A 218 9.70 5.33 -2.54
N VAL A 219 8.84 4.81 -1.67
CA VAL A 219 8.58 5.41 -0.35
C VAL A 219 9.80 5.26 0.56
N VAL A 220 10.45 4.09 0.59
CA VAL A 220 11.65 3.89 1.40
C VAL A 220 12.83 4.71 0.86
N PHE A 221 12.99 4.79 -0.46
CA PHE A 221 14.01 5.64 -1.08
C PHE A 221 13.78 7.13 -0.77
N ALA A 222 12.55 7.63 -0.89
CA ALA A 222 12.20 8.99 -0.55
C ALA A 222 12.42 9.28 0.95
N PHE A 223 12.06 8.34 1.82
CA PHE A 223 12.33 8.45 3.26
C PHE A 223 13.83 8.51 3.57
N ASP A 224 14.65 7.66 2.94
CA ASP A 224 16.11 7.71 3.09
C ASP A 224 16.70 9.04 2.61
N ALA A 225 16.18 9.58 1.49
CA ALA A 225 16.57 10.88 0.97
C ALA A 225 16.28 12.01 1.97
N ILE A 226 15.09 12.00 2.57
CA ILE A 226 14.70 12.96 3.61
C ILE A 226 15.63 12.85 4.82
N CYS A 227 15.93 11.63 5.26
CA CYS A 227 16.86 11.40 6.37
C CYS A 227 18.29 11.88 6.03
N GLY A 228 18.73 11.70 4.78
CA GLY A 228 20.00 12.22 4.28
C GLY A 228 20.03 13.76 4.29
N TYR A 229 18.94 14.39 3.83
CA TYR A 229 18.79 15.86 3.84
C TYR A 229 18.86 16.44 5.26
N ILE A 230 18.16 15.84 6.23
CA ILE A 230 18.19 16.26 7.64
C ILE A 230 19.60 16.17 8.24
N LYS A 231 20.40 15.19 7.80
CA LYS A 231 21.80 15.03 8.22
C LYS A 231 22.76 16.02 7.54
N GLY A 232 22.29 16.85 6.61
CA GLY A 232 23.13 17.74 5.82
C GLY A 232 23.96 17.02 4.75
N ASN A 233 23.59 15.80 4.35
CA ASN A 233 24.31 15.08 3.30
C ASN A 233 24.16 15.82 1.97
N ASN A 234 25.25 15.87 1.19
CA ASN A 234 25.18 16.37 -0.17
C ASN A 234 24.32 15.44 -1.04
N ILE A 235 23.23 15.97 -1.61
CA ILE A 235 22.27 15.20 -2.41
C ILE A 235 22.92 14.49 -3.61
N LYS A 236 23.92 15.12 -4.25
CA LYS A 236 24.63 14.54 -5.40
C LYS A 236 25.43 13.32 -4.97
N THR A 237 26.19 13.45 -3.88
CA THR A 237 26.98 12.34 -3.32
C THR A 237 26.08 11.22 -2.82
N TRP A 238 24.98 11.54 -2.14
CA TRP A 238 24.00 10.53 -1.71
C TRP A 238 23.41 9.77 -2.91
N LEU A 239 22.98 10.49 -3.95
CA LEU A 239 22.36 9.88 -5.13
C LEU A 239 23.32 8.97 -5.89
N GLN A 240 24.61 9.34 -5.99
CA GLN A 240 25.65 8.53 -6.64
C GLN A 240 25.78 7.14 -6.04
N HIS A 241 25.64 7.00 -4.72
CA HIS A 241 25.72 5.69 -4.05
C HIS A 241 24.45 4.86 -4.21
N LYS A 242 23.32 5.51 -4.50
CA LYS A 242 21.99 4.89 -4.60
C LYS A 242 21.54 4.64 -6.05
N ILE A 243 22.40 4.86 -7.04
CA ILE A 243 22.10 4.62 -8.47
C ILE A 243 21.44 3.24 -8.73
N PRO A 244 21.90 2.12 -8.16
CA PRO A 244 21.26 0.82 -8.40
C PRO A 244 19.79 0.78 -7.95
N ILE A 245 19.45 1.47 -6.86
CA ILE A 245 18.06 1.55 -6.37
C ILE A 245 17.20 2.40 -7.31
N VAL A 246 17.75 3.51 -7.80
CA VAL A 246 17.08 4.35 -8.82
C VAL A 246 16.80 3.54 -10.08
N LEU A 247 17.76 2.71 -10.51
CA LEU A 247 17.57 1.81 -11.65
C LEU A 247 16.47 0.78 -11.39
N TYR A 248 16.39 0.18 -10.19
CA TYR A 248 15.28 -0.72 -9.85
C TYR A 248 13.93 -0.02 -9.91
N ILE A 249 13.82 1.18 -9.35
CA ILE A 249 12.58 1.98 -9.38
C ILE A 249 12.21 2.31 -10.84
N ALA A 250 13.16 2.74 -11.66
CA ALA A 250 12.91 3.08 -13.05
C ALA A 250 12.45 1.86 -13.86
N LEU A 251 13.15 0.73 -13.73
CA LEU A 251 12.81 -0.52 -14.42
C LEU A 251 11.44 -1.05 -13.97
N LEU A 252 11.16 -1.05 -12.67
CA LEU A 252 9.85 -1.48 -12.14
C LEU A 252 8.72 -0.54 -12.56
N THR A 253 8.99 0.76 -12.69
CA THR A 253 7.99 1.71 -13.20
C THR A 253 7.65 1.39 -14.65
N ILE A 254 8.65 1.26 -15.52
CA ILE A 254 8.47 0.90 -16.93
C ILE A 254 7.75 -0.45 -17.04
N PHE A 255 8.20 -1.44 -16.28
CA PHE A 255 7.59 -2.77 -16.26
C PHE A 255 6.14 -2.74 -15.77
N SER A 256 5.82 -1.97 -14.72
CA SER A 256 4.45 -1.86 -14.20
C SER A 256 3.49 -1.28 -15.23
N PHE A 257 3.90 -0.23 -15.95
CA PHE A 257 3.11 0.38 -17.03
C PHE A 257 2.92 -0.55 -18.22
N TYR A 258 3.97 -1.26 -18.62
CA TYR A 258 3.87 -2.28 -19.66
C TYR A 258 2.94 -3.43 -19.24
N PHE A 259 3.13 -3.96 -18.03
CA PHE A 259 2.42 -5.14 -17.53
C PHE A 259 0.93 -4.86 -17.26
N ILE A 260 0.57 -3.65 -16.80
CA ILE A 260 -0.85 -3.27 -16.67
C ILE A 260 -1.52 -3.17 -18.03
N GLY A 261 -0.86 -2.55 -19.02
CA GLY A 261 -1.36 -2.50 -20.40
C GLY A 261 -1.61 -3.91 -20.93
N LEU A 262 -0.62 -4.79 -20.81
CA LEU A 262 -0.72 -6.18 -21.29
C LEU A 262 -1.83 -6.96 -20.57
N ASN A 263 -1.96 -6.80 -19.25
CA ASN A 263 -3.03 -7.42 -18.46
C ASN A 263 -4.40 -6.98 -18.95
N MET A 264 -4.59 -5.67 -19.16
CA MET A 264 -5.86 -5.15 -19.65
C MET A 264 -6.16 -5.64 -21.07
N THR A 265 -5.17 -5.60 -21.98
CA THR A 265 -5.31 -6.11 -23.35
C THR A 265 -5.73 -7.58 -23.36
N THR A 266 -5.08 -8.42 -22.56
CA THR A 266 -5.34 -9.87 -22.58
C THR A 266 -6.61 -10.27 -21.82
N ARG A 267 -7.08 -9.48 -20.86
CA ARG A 267 -8.29 -9.78 -20.08
C ARG A 267 -9.57 -9.29 -20.73
N VAL A 268 -9.54 -8.08 -21.29
CA VAL A 268 -10.76 -7.42 -21.80
C VAL A 268 -10.64 -6.96 -23.24
N GLY A 269 -9.49 -7.19 -23.90
CA GLY A 269 -9.19 -6.69 -25.24
C GLY A 269 -8.94 -5.18 -25.19
N SER A 270 -10.02 -4.41 -25.18
CA SER A 270 -10.00 -2.96 -25.11
C SER A 270 -10.75 -2.50 -23.86
N VAL A 271 -10.07 -1.76 -22.97
CA VAL A 271 -10.69 -1.24 -21.75
C VAL A 271 -11.83 -0.29 -22.09
N THR A 272 -11.70 0.51 -23.14
CA THR A 272 -12.76 1.40 -23.60
C THR A 272 -14.01 0.62 -24.01
N THR A 273 -13.83 -0.45 -24.80
CA THR A 273 -14.92 -1.35 -25.19
C THR A 273 -15.51 -2.10 -24.00
N TYR A 274 -14.68 -2.47 -23.02
CA TYR A 274 -15.13 -3.11 -21.79
C TYR A 274 -16.02 -2.18 -20.96
N LEU A 275 -15.61 -0.92 -20.78
CA LEU A 275 -16.39 0.07 -20.04
C LEU A 275 -17.74 0.34 -20.72
N GLU A 276 -17.78 0.37 -22.06
CA GLU A 276 -19.01 0.53 -22.84
C GLU A 276 -19.99 -0.66 -22.71
N LYS A 277 -19.48 -1.89 -22.57
CA LYS A 277 -20.30 -3.12 -22.57
C LYS A 277 -20.63 -3.65 -21.18
N SER A 278 -19.75 -3.43 -20.20
CA SER A 278 -19.74 -4.15 -18.92
C SER A 278 -20.24 -3.31 -17.77
N ILE A 279 -20.21 -1.99 -17.92
CA ILE A 279 -20.98 -1.09 -17.07
C ILE A 279 -22.30 -0.91 -17.80
N PRO A 280 -23.46 -1.34 -17.26
CA PRO A 280 -24.75 -1.14 -17.88
C PRO A 280 -24.87 0.29 -18.41
N GLN A 281 -25.50 0.52 -19.57
CA GLN A 281 -25.66 1.87 -20.17
C GLN A 281 -26.28 2.93 -19.23
N GLN A 282 -26.75 2.55 -18.04
CA GLN A 282 -27.24 3.43 -16.98
C GLN A 282 -26.21 3.75 -15.88
N GLN A 283 -24.99 3.21 -15.93
CA GLN A 283 -24.03 3.20 -14.81
C GLN A 283 -22.68 3.85 -15.13
N ALA A 284 -22.30 3.97 -16.42
CA ALA A 284 -21.22 4.84 -16.86
C ALA A 284 -21.30 5.16 -18.37
N GLU A 285 -20.99 6.39 -18.75
CA GLU A 285 -20.75 6.79 -20.14
C GLU A 285 -19.27 7.20 -20.29
N VAL A 286 -18.64 6.90 -21.42
CA VAL A 286 -17.27 7.36 -21.69
C VAL A 286 -17.31 8.42 -22.78
N GLU A 287 -16.87 9.62 -22.44
CA GLU A 287 -16.84 10.76 -23.36
C GLU A 287 -15.50 10.74 -24.11
N PHE A 288 -15.52 10.36 -25.39
CA PHE A 288 -14.33 10.31 -26.23
C PHE A 288 -14.24 11.54 -27.13
N THR A 289 -13.06 12.15 -27.21
CA THR A 289 -12.71 13.11 -28.26
C THR A 289 -12.77 12.43 -29.63
N GLU A 290 -13.45 13.08 -30.59
CA GLU A 290 -13.88 12.56 -31.89
C GLU A 290 -12.79 12.06 -32.86
N ALA A 291 -11.52 11.95 -32.46
CA ALA A 291 -10.42 11.64 -33.37
C ALA A 291 -10.30 10.17 -33.80
N ASN A 292 -11.00 9.21 -33.17
CA ASN A 292 -10.90 7.78 -33.50
C ASN A 292 -12.25 7.07 -33.77
N ARG A 293 -13.35 7.80 -33.94
CA ARG A 293 -14.68 7.23 -34.26
C ARG A 293 -14.83 6.92 -35.76
N THR A 294 -14.01 6.02 -36.28
CA THR A 294 -14.35 5.28 -37.51
C THR A 294 -13.83 3.85 -37.43
N SER A 295 -14.58 2.97 -36.77
CA SER A 295 -14.68 1.57 -37.17
C SER A 295 -15.81 0.89 -36.39
N GLY A 296 -16.99 0.85 -37.02
CA GLY A 296 -18.04 -0.11 -36.67
C GLY A 296 -17.58 -1.56 -36.90
N PRO A 297 -18.39 -2.55 -36.48
CA PRO A 297 -17.93 -3.90 -36.20
C PRO A 297 -17.45 -4.60 -37.47
N LYS A 298 -16.15 -4.86 -37.56
CA LYS A 298 -15.61 -5.80 -38.54
C LYS A 298 -15.70 -7.21 -37.96
N THR A 299 -16.69 -7.93 -38.45
CA THR A 299 -16.72 -9.39 -38.50
C THR A 299 -15.38 -9.94 -38.99
N ASN A 300 -14.86 -10.92 -38.27
CA ASN A 300 -13.85 -11.91 -38.64
C ASN A 300 -13.20 -11.72 -40.02
N GLU A 301 -12.05 -11.04 -40.07
CA GLU A 301 -10.97 -11.31 -41.01
C GLU A 301 -9.75 -10.46 -40.60
N LEU A 302 -8.79 -11.11 -39.92
CA LEU A 302 -7.47 -10.57 -39.63
C LEU A 302 -6.71 -10.39 -40.95
N THR A 303 -6.82 -9.22 -41.55
CA THR A 303 -5.89 -8.78 -42.61
C THR A 303 -4.70 -8.07 -41.96
N ALA A 304 -3.55 -8.71 -42.07
CA ALA A 304 -2.31 -8.46 -41.33
C ALA A 304 -1.54 -7.16 -41.67
N ASN A 305 -2.16 -6.12 -42.25
CA ASN A 305 -1.41 -4.99 -42.82
C ASN A 305 -1.74 -3.58 -42.26
N GLN A 306 -2.27 -3.48 -41.04
CA GLN A 306 -2.38 -2.19 -40.30
C GLN A 306 -1.68 -2.18 -38.93
N SER A 307 -0.87 -3.20 -38.59
CA SER A 307 -0.64 -3.54 -37.18
C SER A 307 0.56 -2.94 -36.45
N ASN A 308 1.43 -2.14 -37.08
CA ASN A 308 2.68 -1.78 -36.37
C ASN A 308 2.57 -0.53 -35.45
N ASN A 309 1.60 0.36 -35.69
CA ASN A 309 1.35 1.51 -34.81
C ASN A 309 0.08 1.38 -33.95
N ALA A 310 -0.90 0.57 -34.38
CA ALA A 310 -2.15 0.35 -33.66
C ALA A 310 -1.96 -0.48 -32.37
N GLY A 311 -1.06 -1.46 -32.38
CA GLY A 311 -0.81 -2.31 -31.20
C GLY A 311 -0.15 -1.56 -30.03
N ASN A 312 0.71 -0.57 -30.32
CA ASN A 312 1.36 0.22 -29.27
C ASN A 312 0.42 1.27 -28.67
N SER A 313 -0.40 1.93 -29.49
CA SER A 313 -1.40 2.89 -28.99
C SER A 313 -2.45 2.21 -28.12
N GLU A 314 -2.95 1.03 -28.53
CA GLU A 314 -3.94 0.27 -27.76
C GLU A 314 -3.39 -0.19 -26.40
N LEU A 315 -2.13 -0.65 -26.35
CA LEU A 315 -1.48 -1.02 -25.10
C LEU A 315 -1.37 0.17 -24.12
N LEU A 316 -0.96 1.33 -24.63
CA LEU A 316 -0.84 2.58 -23.87
C LEU A 316 -2.21 3.04 -23.35
N ASP A 317 -3.24 2.99 -24.18
CA ASP A 317 -4.60 3.36 -23.79
C ASP A 317 -5.15 2.40 -22.75
N ASN A 318 -4.97 1.09 -22.94
CA ASN A 318 -5.35 0.08 -21.95
C ASN A 318 -4.61 0.27 -20.62
N ALA A 319 -3.33 0.64 -20.63
CA ALA A 319 -2.60 0.95 -19.41
C ALA A 319 -3.18 2.18 -18.69
N ARG A 320 -3.47 3.25 -19.44
CA ARG A 320 -4.01 4.52 -18.91
C ARG A 320 -5.42 4.33 -18.35
N TYR A 321 -6.35 3.83 -19.15
CA TYR A 321 -7.74 3.61 -18.74
C TYR A 321 -7.85 2.51 -17.68
N GLY A 322 -7.01 1.47 -17.74
CA GLY A 322 -6.92 0.47 -16.68
C GLY A 322 -6.54 1.08 -15.34
N LEU A 323 -5.50 1.92 -15.30
CA LEU A 323 -5.09 2.61 -14.08
C LEU A 323 -6.20 3.53 -13.54
N LEU A 324 -6.81 4.34 -14.43
CA LEU A 324 -7.93 5.22 -14.07
C LEU A 324 -9.12 4.43 -13.52
N PHE A 325 -9.47 3.32 -14.15
CA PHE A 325 -10.52 2.43 -13.68
C PHE A 325 -10.19 1.92 -12.27
N TYR A 326 -8.98 1.40 -12.04
CA TYR A 326 -8.59 0.87 -10.73
C TYR A 326 -8.63 1.89 -9.59
N ILE A 327 -8.26 3.15 -9.84
CA ILE A 327 -8.26 4.19 -8.79
C ILE A 327 -9.64 4.84 -8.56
N THR A 328 -10.62 4.63 -9.47
CA THR A 328 -11.92 5.30 -9.40
C THR A 328 -13.09 4.37 -9.08
N HIS A 329 -13.10 3.11 -9.54
CA HIS A 329 -14.30 2.27 -9.44
C HIS A 329 -14.68 1.93 -7.98
N GLY A 330 -13.72 1.96 -7.05
CA GLY A 330 -14.01 1.77 -5.63
C GLY A 330 -14.94 2.85 -5.06
N TYR A 331 -14.81 4.10 -5.54
CA TYR A 331 -15.69 5.20 -5.13
C TYR A 331 -17.11 5.02 -5.65
N TYR A 332 -17.26 4.46 -6.85
CA TYR A 332 -18.58 4.11 -7.35
C TYR A 332 -19.26 3.07 -6.45
N GLY A 333 -18.55 1.99 -6.08
CA GLY A 333 -19.06 1.02 -5.11
C GLY A 333 -19.41 1.64 -3.75
N MET A 334 -18.65 2.65 -3.29
CA MET A 334 -19.01 3.42 -2.09
C MET A 334 -20.31 4.22 -2.27
N SER A 335 -20.50 4.88 -3.42
CA SER A 335 -21.69 5.68 -3.73
C SER A 335 -22.98 4.84 -3.68
N LEU A 336 -22.90 3.57 -4.10
CA LEU A 336 -23.97 2.59 -3.99
C LEU A 336 -24.16 2.11 -2.54
N ALA A 337 -23.07 1.86 -1.82
CA ALA A 337 -23.11 1.30 -0.47
C ALA A 337 -23.71 2.26 0.57
N ILE A 338 -23.59 3.59 0.37
CA ILE A 338 -24.09 4.61 1.31
C ILE A 338 -25.60 4.47 1.60
N SER A 339 -26.39 4.00 0.62
CA SER A 339 -27.84 3.81 0.78
C SER A 339 -28.22 2.49 1.45
N ARG A 340 -27.24 1.60 1.71
CA ARG A 340 -27.50 0.28 2.29
C ARG A 340 -27.49 0.37 3.82
N PRO A 341 -28.34 -0.40 4.51
CA PRO A 341 -28.34 -0.42 5.97
C PRO A 341 -27.09 -1.11 6.52
N LEU A 342 -26.56 -0.64 7.64
CA LEU A 342 -25.48 -1.32 8.36
C LEU A 342 -25.98 -2.66 8.91
N THR A 343 -25.18 -3.71 8.73
CA THR A 343 -25.33 -4.96 9.49
C THR A 343 -23.99 -5.22 10.15
N SER A 344 -23.98 -5.26 11.48
CA SER A 344 -22.74 -5.38 12.23
C SER A 344 -21.98 -6.65 11.84
N THR A 345 -20.72 -6.46 11.48
CA THR A 345 -19.70 -7.49 11.30
C THR A 345 -18.84 -7.67 12.55
N PHE A 346 -19.25 -7.10 13.70
CA PHE A 346 -18.59 -7.27 15.00
C PHE A 346 -17.08 -6.92 15.01
N GLY A 347 -16.64 -5.97 14.18
CA GLY A 347 -15.25 -5.51 14.13
C GLY A 347 -14.35 -6.28 13.17
N VAL A 348 -14.87 -7.27 12.43
CA VAL A 348 -14.08 -8.06 11.46
C VAL A 348 -14.40 -7.78 10.00
N GLY A 349 -15.42 -6.96 9.72
CA GLY A 349 -15.90 -6.69 8.36
C GLY A 349 -14.95 -5.89 7.50
N ASN A 350 -14.02 -5.14 8.10
CA ASN A 350 -12.99 -4.37 7.40
C ASN A 350 -11.91 -5.21 6.70
N SER A 351 -11.88 -6.52 6.91
CA SER A 351 -10.81 -7.41 6.46
C SER A 351 -11.36 -8.72 5.91
N TYR A 352 -11.07 -9.00 4.63
CA TYR A 352 -11.29 -10.32 4.03
C TYR A 352 -10.61 -11.45 4.81
N PHE A 353 -9.44 -11.18 5.38
CA PHE A 353 -8.73 -12.16 6.19
C PHE A 353 -9.50 -12.47 7.47
N LEU A 354 -9.92 -11.44 8.22
CA LEU A 354 -10.63 -11.63 9.49
C LEU A 354 -12.00 -12.26 9.30
N THR A 355 -12.79 -11.83 8.30
CA THR A 355 -14.10 -12.45 8.02
C THR A 355 -13.98 -13.95 7.77
N ARG A 356 -12.98 -14.37 6.97
CA ARG A 356 -12.70 -15.80 6.72
C ARG A 356 -12.22 -16.55 7.96
N GLN A 357 -11.40 -15.93 8.82
CA GLN A 357 -10.96 -16.59 10.06
C GLN A 357 -12.14 -16.78 11.03
N VAL A 358 -12.99 -15.77 11.19
CA VAL A 358 -14.17 -15.86 12.04
C VAL A 358 -15.17 -16.88 11.51
N GLU A 359 -15.45 -16.86 10.20
CA GLU A 359 -16.34 -17.85 9.58
C GLU A 359 -15.80 -19.28 9.75
N ARG A 360 -14.48 -19.47 9.64
CA ARG A 360 -13.85 -20.77 9.86
C ARG A 360 -14.01 -21.28 11.30
N ILE A 361 -13.97 -20.40 12.30
CA ILE A 361 -14.05 -20.77 13.73
C ILE A 361 -15.50 -20.90 14.18
N THR A 362 -16.37 -20.01 13.73
CA THR A 362 -17.75 -19.85 14.24
C THR A 362 -18.80 -20.44 13.32
N HIS A 363 -18.45 -20.78 12.07
CA HIS A 363 -19.35 -21.16 10.99
C HIS A 363 -20.40 -20.08 10.63
N VAL A 364 -20.21 -18.85 11.09
CA VAL A 364 -21.08 -17.70 10.76
C VAL A 364 -20.50 -16.98 9.54
N ASN A 365 -21.30 -16.87 8.47
CA ASN A 365 -20.93 -16.12 7.28
C ASN A 365 -20.91 -14.60 7.58
N MET A 366 -19.74 -14.10 7.97
CA MET A 366 -19.53 -12.67 8.22
C MET A 366 -19.45 -11.86 6.93
N PHE A 367 -18.98 -12.44 5.83
CA PHE A 367 -18.88 -11.74 4.55
C PHE A 367 -20.26 -11.32 4.04
N GLY A 368 -21.28 -12.16 4.19
CA GLY A 368 -22.66 -11.87 3.80
C GLY A 368 -23.29 -10.66 4.51
N ARG A 369 -22.68 -10.18 5.62
CA ARG A 369 -23.14 -8.98 6.34
C ARG A 369 -22.51 -7.68 5.85
N THR A 370 -21.42 -7.77 5.10
CA THR A 370 -20.65 -6.61 4.60
C THR A 370 -21.47 -5.78 3.62
N TYR A 371 -21.06 -4.52 3.43
CA TYR A 371 -21.64 -3.70 2.37
C TYR A 371 -21.41 -4.31 0.98
N MET A 372 -20.24 -4.91 0.74
CA MET A 372 -19.87 -5.54 -0.52
C MET A 372 -20.90 -6.62 -0.89
N ALA A 373 -21.20 -7.53 0.02
CA ALA A 373 -22.16 -8.60 -0.22
C ALA A 373 -23.59 -8.10 -0.49
N LYS A 374 -23.97 -6.94 0.07
CA LYS A 374 -25.28 -6.33 -0.13
C LYS A 374 -25.44 -5.60 -1.46
N LEU A 375 -24.34 -5.36 -2.18
CA LEU A 375 -24.38 -4.77 -3.49
C LEU A 375 -24.58 -5.80 -4.60
N GLU A 376 -24.49 -7.10 -4.31
CA GLU A 376 -24.79 -8.13 -5.31
C GLU A 376 -26.30 -8.14 -5.66
N PRO A 377 -26.68 -8.27 -6.95
CA PRO A 377 -25.82 -8.42 -8.14
C PRO A 377 -25.41 -7.10 -8.81
N GLU A 378 -25.83 -5.95 -8.29
CA GLU A 378 -25.64 -4.62 -8.90
C GLU A 378 -24.17 -4.23 -9.04
N TRP A 379 -23.33 -4.59 -8.07
CA TRP A 379 -21.89 -4.35 -8.08
C TRP A 379 -21.16 -5.52 -7.42
N SER A 380 -20.32 -6.21 -8.20
CA SER A 380 -19.73 -7.48 -7.75
C SER A 380 -18.86 -7.31 -6.51
N ALA A 381 -19.21 -8.03 -5.44
CA ALA A 381 -18.56 -7.99 -4.14
C ALA A 381 -17.11 -8.49 -4.20
N THR A 382 -16.83 -9.45 -5.08
CA THR A 382 -15.52 -10.11 -5.21
C THR A 382 -14.82 -9.83 -6.54
N GLY A 383 -15.57 -9.50 -7.59
CA GLY A 383 -15.04 -9.17 -8.91
C GLY A 383 -14.52 -7.74 -9.04
N LEU A 384 -15.03 -6.81 -8.23
CA LEU A 384 -14.69 -5.39 -8.26
C LEU A 384 -14.18 -4.92 -6.89
N TRP A 385 -13.27 -3.94 -6.88
CA TRP A 385 -12.80 -3.40 -5.62
C TRP A 385 -13.77 -2.36 -5.04
N HIS A 386 -13.65 -2.16 -3.74
CA HIS A 386 -14.46 -1.27 -2.93
C HIS A 386 -13.52 -0.48 -2.05
N THR A 387 -13.72 0.84 -1.92
CA THR A 387 -12.81 1.70 -1.14
C THR A 387 -12.53 1.13 0.25
N CYS A 388 -11.36 1.44 0.79
CA CYS A 388 -11.06 1.16 2.19
C CYS A 388 -12.12 1.79 3.13
N TYR A 389 -12.71 2.93 2.76
CA TYR A 389 -13.82 3.54 3.49
C TYR A 389 -15.03 2.61 3.59
N THR A 390 -15.43 1.97 2.50
CA THR A 390 -16.55 1.00 2.50
C THR A 390 -16.21 -0.21 3.38
N TRP A 391 -14.96 -0.68 3.35
CA TRP A 391 -14.50 -1.78 4.21
C TRP A 391 -14.59 -1.42 5.69
N LEU A 392 -14.05 -0.26 6.08
CA LEU A 392 -14.12 0.24 7.45
C LEU A 392 -15.57 0.45 7.89
N ALA A 393 -16.43 0.96 7.00
CA ALA A 393 -17.84 1.21 7.30
C ALA A 393 -18.60 -0.06 7.70
N CYS A 394 -18.19 -1.25 7.25
CA CYS A 394 -18.82 -2.52 7.66
C CYS A 394 -18.86 -2.68 9.19
N ASP A 395 -17.86 -2.16 9.89
CA ASP A 395 -17.75 -2.29 11.35
C ASP A 395 -18.28 -1.07 12.11
N VAL A 396 -18.17 0.13 11.53
CA VAL A 396 -18.44 1.39 12.26
C VAL A 396 -19.48 2.31 11.62
N SER A 397 -20.15 1.88 10.53
CA SER A 397 -20.92 2.73 9.61
C SER A 397 -20.07 3.79 8.88
N PHE A 398 -20.61 4.41 7.83
CA PHE A 398 -19.94 5.54 7.16
C PHE A 398 -19.69 6.72 8.10
N VAL A 399 -20.60 7.00 9.03
CA VAL A 399 -20.38 8.05 10.05
C VAL A 399 -19.19 7.70 10.95
N GLY A 400 -19.07 6.44 11.38
CA GLY A 400 -17.96 6.04 12.26
C GLY A 400 -16.60 5.98 11.56
N VAL A 401 -16.56 5.90 10.21
CA VAL A 401 -15.30 6.02 9.46
C VAL A 401 -14.62 7.37 9.72
N VAL A 402 -15.38 8.44 10.00
CA VAL A 402 -14.82 9.74 10.42
C VAL A 402 -13.88 9.58 11.62
N LEU A 403 -14.32 8.85 12.65
CA LEU A 403 -13.49 8.59 13.84
C LEU A 403 -12.28 7.72 13.50
N VAL A 404 -12.44 6.70 12.65
CA VAL A 404 -11.33 5.85 12.21
C VAL A 404 -10.27 6.66 11.46
N MET A 405 -10.69 7.57 10.58
CA MET A 405 -9.78 8.44 9.83
C MET A 405 -9.03 9.40 10.75
N PHE A 406 -9.69 9.95 11.77
CA PHE A 406 -9.01 10.71 12.82
C PHE A 406 -7.92 9.88 13.53
N ILE A 407 -8.23 8.63 13.91
CA ILE A 407 -7.26 7.72 14.54
C ILE A 407 -6.11 7.40 13.58
N LEU A 408 -6.38 7.16 12.30
CA LEU A 408 -5.35 6.93 11.28
C LEU A 408 -4.43 8.15 11.11
N GLY A 409 -4.98 9.38 11.19
CA GLY A 409 -4.19 10.61 11.19
C GLY A 409 -3.23 10.70 12.38
N LEU A 410 -3.74 10.44 13.60
CA LEU A 410 -2.91 10.36 14.81
C LEU A 410 -1.81 9.31 14.66
N PHE A 411 -2.17 8.13 14.14
CA PHE A 411 -1.25 7.01 13.99
C PHE A 411 -0.15 7.28 12.98
N LEU A 412 -0.48 7.84 11.81
CA LEU A 412 0.51 8.21 10.80
C LEU A 412 1.48 9.27 11.35
N ALA A 413 0.97 10.32 12.00
CA ALA A 413 1.80 11.38 12.56
C ALA A 413 2.82 10.79 13.55
N ARG A 414 2.35 9.93 14.45
CA ARG A 414 3.21 9.21 15.39
C ARG A 414 4.26 8.36 14.71
N THR A 415 3.87 7.49 13.78
CA THR A 415 4.80 6.61 13.07
C THR A 415 5.85 7.42 12.32
N TRP A 416 5.46 8.51 11.65
CA TRP A 416 6.37 9.39 10.93
C TRP A 416 7.39 10.06 11.83
N MET A 417 6.94 10.64 12.95
CA MET A 417 7.83 11.30 13.91
C MET A 417 8.76 10.30 14.62
N ASP A 418 8.25 9.12 14.98
CA ASP A 418 9.06 8.05 15.57
C ASP A 418 10.12 7.52 14.59
N ALA A 419 9.83 7.53 13.28
CA ALA A 419 10.78 7.10 12.25
C ALA A 419 11.87 8.15 12.00
N ILE A 420 11.51 9.43 11.85
CA ILE A 420 12.45 10.52 11.56
C ILE A 420 13.27 10.89 12.80
N PHE A 421 12.59 11.25 13.88
CA PHE A 421 13.24 11.74 15.09
C PHE A 421 13.54 10.60 16.05
N GLY A 422 12.55 9.70 16.23
CA GLY A 422 12.55 8.71 17.30
C GLY A 422 13.47 7.51 17.12
N LYS A 423 14.18 7.34 15.99
CA LYS A 423 15.10 6.20 15.88
C LYS A 423 14.48 4.86 15.52
N ASN A 424 13.18 4.80 15.31
CA ASN A 424 12.44 3.55 15.45
C ASN A 424 12.42 2.74 14.14
N ILE A 425 13.22 1.68 14.10
CA ILE A 425 13.34 0.80 12.93
C ILE A 425 12.00 0.15 12.53
N PHE A 426 11.10 -0.11 13.50
CA PHE A 426 9.77 -0.64 13.21
C PHE A 426 8.87 0.42 12.59
N SER A 427 8.97 1.67 13.06
CA SER A 427 8.27 2.79 12.42
C SER A 427 8.76 3.04 11.00
N ILE A 428 10.07 2.96 10.75
CA ILE A 428 10.64 3.04 9.39
C ILE A 428 10.04 1.96 8.49
N ALA A 429 9.97 0.71 8.96
CA ALA A 429 9.40 -0.40 8.19
C ALA A 429 7.88 -0.29 8.01
N LEU A 430 7.19 0.42 8.90
CA LEU A 430 5.74 0.64 8.85
C LEU A 430 5.34 1.75 7.86
N ILE A 431 6.22 2.74 7.59
CA ILE A 431 5.96 3.82 6.61
C ILE A 431 5.52 3.27 5.23
N PRO A 432 6.24 2.35 4.57
CA PRO A 432 5.79 1.83 3.27
C PRO A 432 4.50 1.02 3.36
N VAL A 433 4.22 0.36 4.49
CA VAL A 433 2.93 -0.35 4.70
C VAL A 433 1.78 0.65 4.77
N LEU A 434 1.96 1.76 5.49
CA LEU A 434 1.00 2.85 5.53
C LEU A 434 0.83 3.50 4.16
N ALA A 435 1.91 3.70 3.40
CA ALA A 435 1.83 4.22 2.04
C ALA A 435 1.01 3.29 1.12
N ILE A 436 1.20 1.97 1.20
CA ILE A 436 0.34 1.00 0.49
C ILE A 436 -1.12 1.16 0.93
N MET A 437 -1.39 1.30 2.24
CA MET A 437 -2.74 1.52 2.75
C MET A 437 -3.39 2.76 2.12
N PHE A 438 -2.70 3.90 2.07
CA PHE A 438 -3.25 5.15 1.53
C PHE A 438 -3.33 5.15 0.00
N VAL A 439 -2.36 4.57 -0.70
CA VAL A 439 -2.41 4.43 -2.17
C VAL A 439 -3.60 3.56 -2.58
N TYR A 440 -3.88 2.49 -1.84
CA TYR A 440 -5.04 1.65 -2.14
C TYR A 440 -6.34 2.16 -1.51
N MET A 441 -6.34 3.13 -0.60
CA MET A 441 -7.55 3.61 0.08
C MET A 441 -8.73 3.97 -0.85
N PRO A 442 -8.51 4.64 -2.00
CA PRO A 442 -9.55 4.91 -3.00
C PRO A 442 -10.21 3.67 -3.60
N CYS A 443 -9.55 2.51 -3.54
CA CYS A 443 -9.94 1.36 -4.32
C CYS A 443 -10.08 0.07 -3.51
N ASN A 444 -9.29 -0.19 -2.47
CA ASN A 444 -9.38 -1.38 -1.63
C ASN A 444 -8.67 -1.24 -0.26
N ASN A 445 -9.01 -2.08 0.71
CA ASN A 445 -8.26 -2.23 1.97
C ASN A 445 -7.16 -3.30 1.83
N GLN A 446 -6.14 -3.05 0.99
CA GLN A 446 -5.15 -4.07 0.63
C GLN A 446 -4.32 -4.58 1.80
N VAL A 447 -3.98 -3.71 2.76
CA VAL A 447 -3.17 -4.09 3.92
C VAL A 447 -3.90 -5.09 4.79
N MET A 448 -5.23 -4.98 4.89
CA MET A 448 -6.06 -5.90 5.68
C MET A 448 -6.62 -7.06 4.86
N ALA A 449 -6.32 -7.16 3.57
CA ALA A 449 -6.96 -8.15 2.68
C ALA A 449 -6.45 -9.59 2.90
N ASN A 450 -5.18 -9.77 3.26
CA ASN A 450 -4.56 -11.09 3.45
C ASN A 450 -3.78 -11.18 4.76
N GLY A 451 -3.56 -12.42 5.24
CA GLY A 451 -2.91 -12.70 6.52
C GLY A 451 -1.51 -12.09 6.65
N PRO A 452 -0.58 -12.33 5.71
CA PRO A 452 0.76 -11.76 5.78
C PRO A 452 0.79 -10.23 5.86
N SER A 453 0.03 -9.52 5.01
CA SER A 453 -0.01 -8.05 5.07
C SER A 453 -0.66 -7.53 6.36
N PHE A 454 -1.73 -8.19 6.81
CA PHE A 454 -2.41 -7.88 8.07
C PHE A 454 -1.45 -8.02 9.27
N CYS A 455 -0.74 -9.14 9.35
CA CYS A 455 0.20 -9.40 10.43
C CYS A 455 1.44 -8.52 10.35
N THR A 456 1.95 -8.19 9.15
CA THR A 456 3.01 -7.19 8.99
C THR A 456 2.59 -5.84 9.55
N PHE A 457 1.39 -5.35 9.20
CA PHE A 457 0.89 -4.07 9.73
C PHE A 457 0.79 -4.08 11.25
N TRP A 458 0.04 -5.04 11.82
CA TRP A 458 -0.19 -5.06 13.27
C TRP A 458 1.07 -5.42 14.06
N GLY A 459 1.89 -6.33 13.56
CA GLY A 459 3.16 -6.71 14.18
C GLY A 459 4.13 -5.53 14.26
N LEU A 460 4.33 -4.81 13.15
CA LEU A 460 5.16 -3.61 13.13
C LEU A 460 4.53 -2.46 13.95
N ALA A 461 3.21 -2.28 13.88
CA ALA A 461 2.51 -1.30 14.70
C ALA A 461 2.75 -1.54 16.20
N MET A 462 2.51 -2.76 16.69
CA MET A 462 2.73 -3.12 18.09
C MET A 462 4.20 -2.95 18.49
N LEU A 463 5.14 -3.47 17.68
CA LEU A 463 6.57 -3.35 17.96
C LEU A 463 7.04 -1.89 17.96
N SER A 464 6.50 -1.05 17.09
CA SER A 464 6.79 0.39 17.08
C SER A 464 6.36 1.09 18.38
N VAL A 465 5.33 0.59 19.07
CA VAL A 465 4.89 1.12 20.36
C VAL A 465 5.69 0.58 21.53
N VAL A 466 6.00 -0.71 21.51
CA VAL A 466 6.68 -1.40 22.60
C VAL A 466 8.18 -1.08 22.62
N TYR A 467 8.84 -1.10 21.46
CA TYR A 467 10.30 -0.96 21.38
C TYR A 467 10.87 0.28 22.09
N PRO A 468 10.35 1.51 21.87
CA PRO A 468 10.86 2.69 22.57
C PRO A 468 10.66 2.65 24.09
N LYS A 469 9.67 1.90 24.59
CA LYS A 469 9.39 1.82 26.04
C LYS A 469 10.37 0.92 26.78
N TYR A 470 10.88 -0.12 26.13
CA TYR A 470 11.68 -1.16 26.79
C TYR A 470 13.15 -1.22 26.33
N PHE A 471 13.43 -0.82 25.09
CA PHE A 471 14.73 -1.02 24.45
C PHE A 471 15.32 0.24 23.81
N GLY A 472 14.55 1.33 23.74
CA GLY A 472 15.05 2.64 23.33
C GLY A 472 16.03 3.18 24.37
N ALA A 473 17.30 3.33 23.99
CA ALA A 473 18.32 3.99 24.79
C ALA A 473 17.91 5.46 25.00
N GLY A 474 17.26 5.69 26.14
CA GLY A 474 16.57 6.93 26.46
C GLY A 474 15.22 6.56 27.05
N LYS A 475 15.20 6.18 28.34
CA LYS A 475 13.96 6.13 29.12
C LYS A 475 13.14 7.35 28.73
N ARG A 476 11.88 7.16 28.34
CA ARG A 476 10.88 8.22 28.35
C ARG A 476 10.87 8.78 29.76
N GLY A 477 11.73 9.75 30.03
CA GLY A 477 11.76 10.50 31.25
C GLY A 477 10.51 11.34 31.23
N VAL A 478 9.39 10.74 31.59
CA VAL A 478 8.39 11.48 32.34
C VAL A 478 9.21 12.08 33.48
N PRO A 479 9.34 13.42 33.60
CA PRO A 479 9.72 13.96 34.87
C PRO A 479 8.59 13.53 35.80
N ARG A 480 8.81 12.46 36.56
CA ARG A 480 8.07 12.29 37.81
C ARG A 480 8.32 13.60 38.51
N GLY A 481 7.27 14.38 38.72
CA GLY A 481 7.30 15.50 39.62
C GLY A 481 7.70 14.95 40.98
N GLU A 482 8.99 14.86 41.23
CA GLU A 482 9.53 14.93 42.57
C GLU A 482 9.23 16.37 42.98
N SER A 483 8.12 16.50 43.70
CA SER A 483 7.91 17.57 44.65
C SER A 483 9.19 17.70 45.49
N ALA A 484 10.08 18.57 45.06
CA ALA A 484 11.08 19.17 45.91
C ALA A 484 10.32 20.02 46.93
N ILE A 485 9.83 19.35 47.97
CA ILE A 485 9.51 19.95 49.25
C ILE A 485 10.83 20.51 49.74
N TYR A 486 11.00 21.82 49.57
CA TYR A 486 12.07 22.58 50.20
C TYR A 486 11.92 22.42 51.73
N THR A 487 12.82 21.65 52.32
CA THR A 487 13.14 21.73 53.74
C THR A 487 14.27 22.73 53.95
N ALA A 488 13.92 23.87 54.57
CA ALA A 488 14.67 24.64 55.58
C ALA A 488 16.01 25.31 55.20
N PRO A 489 16.49 26.32 55.96
CA PRO A 489 15.96 26.88 57.22
C PRO A 489 15.15 28.17 57.09
#